data_AF-A0A259TFI8-F1
#
_entry.id   AF-A0A259TFI8-F1
#
_cell.length_a   1.000
_cell.length_b   1.000
_cell.length_c   1.000
_cell.angle_alpha   90.00
_cell.angle_beta   90.00
_cell.angle_gamma   90.00
#
_symmetry.space_group_name_H-M   'P 1'
#
loop_
_entity.id
_entity.type
_entity.pdbx_description
1 polymer ?
#
loop_
_entity_poly.entity_id
_entity_poly.type
_entity_poly.pdbx_seq_one_letter_code
_entity_poly.pdbx_strand_id
1 'polypeptide(L)'
;MTYKQEGHRFSYYRIPAANECSEASRPVAAALLQLKQYSEWIHQLPGLSALKRILDESGLLPYIAVQEAGATRAGSLIRLLHIVQDDPEAVNSWPTLTRLLLLVIQGNGLETLSLYGSTKGVVRIMNLNKAKGLEAPVVFLAGPYGESDHDADQHIDRSGSIAKGYFTISQRLSEHVVELIAQPPNWKALSEKERLFVNAEKDRLLYVAATRAKQLLVVSLYPEQPAKCSWSSLMYNAEHVAELIVHEGEPEGREVYAYQPMLEESMSKLSNQLLEAKKPSYRQVTVTELTKTGAVIPGWSVKGRGQAFGNVVHRCIEAIGNGRVQSSDGETYIKHLAKQEGLKPGLVTEAVVTVELVLGSELWPTSIKAKRRLFEVSMFSTKKVNKAEGLYVKGVIDFLFEEDEGWVIVGYKTDMFESESEEDFIRFYSPQVLQYASEWNQIFGYPVKEAGLFFTQFQKYVPIRLEESE
;
A
#
# COMPACT_ATOMS: atom_id res chain seq x y z
N MET A 1 -29.89 -10.48 27.85
CA MET A 1 -30.22 -9.73 29.08
C MET A 1 -29.36 -10.13 30.26
N THR A 2 -28.96 -11.41 30.36
CA THR A 2 -28.15 -12.00 31.44
C THR A 2 -26.86 -11.23 31.77
N TYR A 3 -26.09 -10.82 30.75
CA TYR A 3 -24.86 -10.02 30.95
C TYR A 3 -25.07 -8.75 31.79
N LYS A 4 -26.17 -8.02 31.56
CA LYS A 4 -26.49 -6.80 32.31
C LYS A 4 -27.11 -7.12 33.68
N GLN A 5 -27.83 -8.24 33.79
CA GLN A 5 -28.40 -8.72 35.06
C GLN A 5 -27.31 -9.14 36.06
N GLU A 6 -26.15 -9.60 35.56
CA GLU A 6 -24.95 -9.89 36.35
C GLU A 6 -24.16 -8.63 36.77
N GLY A 7 -24.66 -7.43 36.45
CA GLY A 7 -24.04 -6.16 36.82
C GLY A 7 -22.98 -5.66 35.83
N HIS A 8 -22.72 -6.39 34.74
CA HIS A 8 -21.76 -5.98 33.73
C HIS A 8 -22.32 -4.88 32.81
N ARG A 9 -21.43 -4.06 32.23
CA ARG A 9 -21.78 -2.97 31.31
C ARG A 9 -21.39 -3.34 29.87
N PHE A 10 -22.22 -2.95 28.89
CA PHE A 10 -21.88 -3.04 27.47
C PHE A 10 -20.86 -1.94 27.12
N SER A 11 -19.60 -2.19 27.43
CA SER A 11 -18.49 -1.28 27.14
C SER A 11 -17.22 -2.08 26.91
N TYR A 12 -16.58 -1.89 25.76
CA TYR A 12 -15.30 -2.53 25.45
C TYR A 12 -14.13 -1.90 26.23
N TYR A 13 -14.35 -0.79 26.95
CA TYR A 13 -13.35 -0.20 27.85
C TYR A 13 -13.24 -0.93 29.18
N ARG A 14 -14.29 -1.65 29.60
CA ARG A 14 -14.34 -2.38 30.87
C ARG A 14 -14.97 -3.74 30.67
N ILE A 15 -14.11 -4.71 30.40
CA ILE A 15 -14.50 -6.09 30.11
C ILE A 15 -14.19 -6.94 31.35
N PRO A 16 -15.16 -7.67 31.91
CA PRO A 16 -14.94 -8.60 33.02
C PRO A 16 -14.02 -9.75 32.61
N ALA A 17 -13.31 -10.33 33.58
CA ALA A 17 -12.46 -11.48 33.32
C ALA A 17 -13.30 -12.75 33.02
N ALA A 18 -12.72 -13.73 32.32
CA ALA A 18 -13.44 -14.92 31.86
C ALA A 18 -14.04 -15.76 33.01
N ASN A 19 -13.41 -15.71 34.19
CA ASN A 19 -13.87 -16.34 35.44
C ASN A 19 -14.99 -15.56 36.15
N GLU A 20 -15.23 -14.30 35.79
CA GLU A 20 -16.29 -13.44 36.34
C GLU A 20 -17.57 -13.48 35.50
N CYS A 21 -17.53 -14.17 34.35
CA CYS A 21 -18.66 -14.32 33.44
C CYS A 21 -19.30 -15.71 33.59
N SER A 22 -20.62 -15.73 33.74
CA SER A 22 -21.37 -16.97 33.54
C SER A 22 -21.24 -17.46 32.09
N GLU A 23 -21.56 -18.72 31.85
CA GLU A 23 -21.52 -19.31 30.51
C GLU A 23 -22.39 -18.55 29.49
N ALA A 24 -23.54 -18.04 29.92
CA ALA A 24 -24.44 -17.22 29.11
C ALA A 24 -23.89 -15.81 28.81
N SER A 25 -22.99 -15.31 29.65
CA SER A 25 -22.37 -13.98 29.54
C SER A 25 -21.05 -13.99 28.76
N ARG A 26 -20.37 -15.13 28.69
CA ARG A 26 -19.09 -15.29 27.97
C ARG A 26 -19.12 -14.84 26.50
N PRO A 27 -20.17 -15.14 25.69
CA PRO A 27 -20.22 -14.68 24.30
C PRO A 27 -20.21 -13.15 24.18
N VAL A 28 -20.87 -12.45 25.11
CA VAL A 28 -20.91 -10.98 25.13
C VAL A 28 -19.53 -10.42 25.50
N ALA A 29 -18.88 -10.98 26.52
CA ALA A 29 -17.53 -10.57 26.91
C ALA A 29 -16.52 -10.80 25.76
N ALA A 30 -16.61 -11.93 25.07
CA ALA A 30 -15.78 -12.23 23.90
C ALA A 30 -15.99 -11.24 22.75
N ALA A 31 -17.25 -10.89 22.43
CA ALA A 31 -17.55 -9.88 21.42
C ALA A 31 -17.03 -8.49 21.81
N LEU A 32 -17.14 -8.10 23.09
CA LEU A 32 -16.57 -6.83 23.57
C LEU A 32 -15.04 -6.82 23.50
N LEU A 33 -14.39 -7.96 23.72
CA LEU A 33 -12.93 -8.10 23.55
C LEU A 33 -12.52 -7.92 22.09
N GLN A 34 -13.25 -8.52 21.16
CA GLN A 34 -13.05 -8.31 19.72
C GLN A 34 -13.25 -6.83 19.33
N LEU A 35 -14.31 -6.19 19.83
CA LEU A 35 -14.54 -4.76 19.58
C LEU A 35 -13.42 -3.87 20.14
N LYS A 36 -12.86 -4.21 21.30
CA LYS A 36 -11.69 -3.52 21.86
C LYS A 36 -10.49 -3.66 20.91
N GLN A 37 -10.23 -4.87 20.43
CA GLN A 37 -9.15 -5.13 19.48
C GLN A 37 -9.33 -4.37 18.16
N TYR A 38 -10.55 -4.32 17.62
CA TYR A 38 -10.85 -3.55 16.41
C TYR A 38 -10.67 -2.05 16.63
N SER A 39 -11.07 -1.54 17.80
CA SER A 39 -10.80 -0.16 18.20
C SER A 39 -9.30 0.13 18.22
N GLU A 40 -8.49 -0.74 18.83
CA GLU A 40 -7.02 -0.58 18.85
C GLU A 40 -6.43 -0.52 17.43
N TRP A 41 -6.88 -1.37 16.50
CA TRP A 41 -6.43 -1.33 15.11
C TRP A 41 -6.80 -0.03 14.39
N ILE A 42 -8.00 0.50 14.61
CA ILE A 42 -8.45 1.76 14.02
C ILE A 42 -7.54 2.93 14.46
N HIS A 43 -6.95 2.88 15.65
CA HIS A 43 -6.05 3.93 16.16
C HIS A 43 -4.58 3.73 15.74
N GLN A 44 -4.17 2.50 15.41
CA GLN A 44 -2.77 2.17 15.10
C GLN A 44 -2.49 2.01 13.60
N LEU A 45 -3.51 1.73 12.80
CA LEU A 45 -3.39 1.42 11.38
C LEU A 45 -4.11 2.46 10.52
N PRO A 46 -3.68 2.66 9.26
CA PRO A 46 -4.45 3.40 8.27
C PRO A 46 -5.87 2.83 8.12
N GLY A 47 -6.84 3.70 7.79
CA GLY A 47 -8.26 3.36 7.71
C GLY A 47 -8.58 2.08 6.91
N LEU A 48 -8.08 1.97 5.67
CA LEU A 48 -8.31 0.78 4.85
C LEU A 48 -7.61 -0.47 5.41
N SER A 49 -6.42 -0.32 5.98
CA SER A 49 -5.68 -1.43 6.61
C SER A 49 -6.42 -1.96 7.83
N ALA A 50 -6.97 -1.08 8.66
CA ALA A 50 -7.82 -1.45 9.79
C ALA A 50 -9.08 -2.18 9.31
N LEU A 51 -9.78 -1.65 8.28
CA LEU A 51 -10.96 -2.29 7.72
C LEU A 51 -10.66 -3.70 7.18
N LYS A 52 -9.61 -3.86 6.36
CA LYS A 52 -9.23 -5.18 5.81
C LYS A 52 -8.94 -6.18 6.94
N ARG A 53 -8.21 -5.76 7.97
CA ARG A 53 -7.91 -6.62 9.12
C ARG A 53 -9.17 -7.02 9.90
N ILE A 54 -10.12 -6.11 10.08
CA ILE A 54 -11.43 -6.42 10.69
C ILE A 54 -12.21 -7.42 9.83
N LEU A 55 -12.21 -7.25 8.51
CA LEU A 55 -12.89 -8.17 7.58
C LEU A 55 -12.29 -9.58 7.60
N ASP A 56 -10.96 -9.67 7.64
CA ASP A 56 -10.24 -10.94 7.70
C ASP A 56 -10.52 -11.67 9.03
N GLU A 57 -10.42 -10.97 10.16
CA GLU A 57 -10.59 -11.54 11.51
C GLU A 57 -12.05 -11.88 11.84
N SER A 58 -12.99 -11.09 11.32
CA SER A 58 -14.42 -11.41 11.45
C SER A 58 -14.87 -12.56 10.56
N GLY A 59 -14.07 -12.94 9.56
CA GLY A 59 -14.47 -13.93 8.55
C GLY A 59 -15.68 -13.47 7.72
N LEU A 60 -15.92 -12.17 7.61
CA LEU A 60 -17.14 -11.65 6.97
C LEU A 60 -17.20 -12.01 5.48
N LEU A 61 -16.08 -11.96 4.78
CA LEU A 61 -16.02 -12.30 3.35
C LEU A 61 -16.38 -13.78 3.08
N PRO A 62 -15.75 -14.79 3.72
CA PRO A 62 -16.16 -16.18 3.52
C PRO A 62 -17.58 -16.45 4.02
N TYR A 63 -18.01 -15.81 5.12
CA TYR A 63 -19.40 -15.92 5.58
C TYR A 63 -20.41 -15.43 4.52
N ILE A 64 -20.16 -14.28 3.88
CA ILE A 64 -21.01 -13.73 2.82
C ILE A 64 -20.98 -14.63 1.57
N ALA A 65 -19.82 -15.19 1.23
CA ALA A 65 -19.63 -15.98 0.02
C ALA A 65 -20.48 -17.26 0.00
N VAL A 66 -20.78 -17.85 1.17
CA VAL A 66 -21.61 -19.07 1.28
C VAL A 66 -23.12 -18.80 1.37
N GLN A 67 -23.53 -17.53 1.51
CA GLN A 67 -24.95 -17.17 1.56
C GLN A 67 -25.63 -17.28 0.19
N GLU A 68 -26.95 -17.09 0.17
CA GLU A 68 -27.70 -16.88 -1.06
C GLU A 68 -27.17 -15.67 -1.84
N ALA A 69 -26.98 -15.86 -3.16
CA ALA A 69 -26.27 -14.91 -4.03
C ALA A 69 -24.87 -14.52 -3.50
N GLY A 70 -24.20 -15.41 -2.76
CA GLY A 70 -22.95 -15.14 -2.07
C GLY A 70 -21.82 -14.66 -2.99
N ALA A 71 -21.73 -15.18 -4.22
CA ALA A 71 -20.79 -14.68 -5.23
C ALA A 71 -20.98 -13.18 -5.51
N THR A 72 -22.22 -12.73 -5.73
CA THR A 72 -22.54 -11.33 -5.98
C THR A 72 -22.34 -10.45 -4.75
N ARG A 73 -22.73 -10.94 -3.57
CA ARG A 73 -22.55 -10.19 -2.32
C ARG A 73 -21.06 -10.00 -1.98
N ALA A 74 -20.27 -11.07 -2.10
CA ALA A 74 -18.83 -11.03 -1.85
C ALA A 74 -18.12 -10.15 -2.88
N GLY A 75 -18.45 -10.27 -4.17
CA GLY A 75 -17.87 -9.39 -5.20
C GLY A 75 -18.23 -7.92 -5.02
N SER A 76 -19.43 -7.62 -4.51
CA SER A 76 -19.83 -6.25 -4.15
C SER A 76 -19.02 -5.70 -2.96
N LEU A 77 -18.70 -6.53 -1.95
CA LEU A 77 -17.80 -6.14 -0.86
C LEU A 77 -16.38 -5.85 -1.38
N ILE A 78 -15.86 -6.67 -2.28
CA ILE A 78 -14.55 -6.43 -2.93
C ILE A 78 -14.57 -5.13 -3.73
N ARG A 79 -15.65 -4.87 -4.47
CA ARG A 79 -15.82 -3.59 -5.20
C ARG A 79 -15.78 -2.39 -4.26
N LEU A 80 -16.47 -2.48 -3.12
CA LEU A 80 -16.48 -1.44 -2.11
C LEU A 80 -15.07 -1.19 -1.54
N LEU A 81 -14.27 -2.24 -1.33
CA LEU A 81 -12.86 -2.09 -0.94
C LEU A 81 -12.01 -1.39 -2.02
N HIS A 82 -12.26 -1.64 -3.31
CA HIS A 82 -11.59 -0.91 -4.39
C HIS A 82 -11.98 0.58 -4.41
N ILE A 83 -13.26 0.90 -4.22
CA ILE A 83 -13.71 2.29 -4.14
C ILE A 83 -13.02 3.03 -2.99
N VAL A 84 -12.90 2.39 -1.83
CA VAL A 84 -12.15 2.96 -0.70
C VAL A 84 -10.67 3.11 -1.04
N GLN A 85 -10.09 2.14 -1.75
CA GLN A 85 -8.67 2.16 -2.15
C GLN A 85 -8.33 3.28 -3.14
N ASP A 86 -9.28 3.66 -3.99
CA ASP A 86 -9.12 4.74 -4.97
C ASP A 86 -9.24 6.14 -4.35
N ASP A 87 -9.64 6.26 -3.09
CA ASP A 87 -9.72 7.52 -2.33
C ASP A 87 -8.54 7.62 -1.32
N PRO A 88 -7.51 8.45 -1.59
CA PRO A 88 -6.33 8.56 -0.72
C PRO A 88 -6.65 9.03 0.71
N GLU A 89 -7.69 9.84 0.91
CA GLU A 89 -8.08 10.29 2.25
C GLU A 89 -8.77 9.17 3.02
N ALA A 90 -9.66 8.42 2.35
CA ALA A 90 -10.34 7.26 2.95
C ALA A 90 -9.36 6.13 3.27
N VAL A 91 -8.34 5.89 2.45
CA VAL A 91 -7.29 4.90 2.72
C VAL A 91 -6.60 5.16 4.06
N ASN A 92 -6.34 6.44 4.37
CA ASN A 92 -5.55 6.82 5.54
C ASN A 92 -6.40 7.10 6.78
N SER A 93 -7.67 7.50 6.63
CA SER A 93 -8.50 8.01 7.73
C SER A 93 -9.78 7.21 7.94
N TRP A 94 -9.95 6.62 9.14
CA TRP A 94 -11.16 5.87 9.49
C TRP A 94 -12.45 6.72 9.46
N PRO A 95 -12.47 7.98 9.97
CA PRO A 95 -13.64 8.85 9.82
C PRO A 95 -14.02 9.14 8.36
N THR A 96 -13.02 9.41 7.50
CA THR A 96 -13.27 9.70 6.08
C THR A 96 -13.78 8.46 5.35
N LEU A 97 -13.17 7.30 5.61
CA LEU A 97 -13.66 6.01 5.12
C LEU A 97 -15.12 5.78 5.52
N THR A 98 -15.45 5.98 6.80
CA THR A 98 -16.82 5.78 7.29
C THR A 98 -17.80 6.74 6.60
N ARG A 99 -17.42 7.99 6.40
CA ARG A 99 -18.22 8.96 5.64
C ARG A 99 -18.44 8.51 4.21
N LEU A 100 -17.41 8.01 3.53
CA LEU A 100 -17.53 7.48 2.17
C LEU A 100 -18.52 6.31 2.12
N LEU A 101 -18.44 5.37 3.07
CA LEU A 101 -19.39 4.26 3.14
C LEU A 101 -20.83 4.74 3.38
N LEU A 102 -21.03 5.76 4.22
CA LEU A 102 -22.35 6.36 4.43
C LEU A 102 -22.88 7.05 3.17
N LEU A 103 -22.03 7.73 2.40
CA LEU A 103 -22.42 8.32 1.11
C LEU A 103 -22.86 7.25 0.11
N VAL A 104 -22.14 6.13 0.08
CA VAL A 104 -22.52 4.97 -0.75
C VAL A 104 -23.88 4.41 -0.35
N ILE A 105 -24.19 4.35 0.94
CA ILE A 105 -25.49 3.89 1.47
C ILE A 105 -26.61 4.88 1.12
N GLN A 106 -26.33 6.19 1.16
CA GLN A 106 -27.31 7.24 0.87
C GLN A 106 -27.58 7.46 -0.63
N GLY A 107 -26.61 7.11 -1.49
CA GLY A 107 -26.75 7.21 -2.94
C GLY A 107 -27.60 6.08 -3.54
N ASN A 108 -27.54 5.93 -4.87
CA ASN A 108 -28.25 4.86 -5.61
C ASN A 108 -27.63 3.46 -5.42
N GLY A 109 -26.90 3.23 -4.32
CA GLY A 109 -26.13 2.01 -4.06
C GLY A 109 -24.94 1.81 -5.00
N LEU A 110 -24.33 0.63 -4.93
CA LEU A 110 -23.24 0.21 -5.80
C LEU A 110 -23.75 -0.77 -6.83
N GLU A 111 -23.39 -0.57 -8.11
CA GLU A 111 -23.45 -1.65 -9.12
C GLU A 111 -22.75 -2.90 -8.56
N THR A 112 -23.49 -4.00 -8.54
CA THR A 112 -23.01 -5.25 -7.95
C THR A 112 -22.04 -5.93 -8.91
N LEU A 113 -21.03 -6.59 -8.33
CA LEU A 113 -20.09 -7.41 -9.08
C LEU A 113 -20.13 -8.82 -8.51
N SER A 114 -20.06 -9.81 -9.39
CA SER A 114 -19.82 -11.20 -8.97
C SER A 114 -18.35 -11.37 -8.58
N LEU A 115 -18.10 -12.10 -7.49
CA LEU A 115 -16.75 -12.48 -7.04
C LEU A 115 -16.02 -13.29 -8.12
N TYR A 116 -16.77 -14.13 -8.84
CA TYR A 116 -16.29 -14.83 -10.01
C TYR A 116 -16.51 -13.96 -11.24
N GLY A 117 -15.49 -13.83 -12.10
CA GLY A 117 -15.63 -13.19 -13.41
C GLY A 117 -16.60 -13.95 -14.32
N SER A 118 -16.76 -13.50 -15.58
CA SER A 118 -17.68 -14.13 -16.54
C SER A 118 -17.41 -15.63 -16.65
N THR A 119 -18.23 -16.44 -16.01
CA THR A 119 -18.16 -17.89 -16.03
C THR A 119 -18.60 -18.39 -17.41
N LYS A 120 -17.91 -19.39 -17.95
CA LYS A 120 -18.39 -20.09 -19.15
C LYS A 120 -19.67 -20.83 -18.79
N GLY A 121 -20.65 -20.85 -19.70
CA GLY A 121 -21.90 -21.60 -19.50
C GLY A 121 -23.02 -20.86 -18.75
N VAL A 122 -22.96 -19.52 -18.62
CA VAL A 122 -24.04 -18.74 -18.00
C VAL A 122 -24.90 -17.99 -19.01
N VAL A 123 -26.18 -17.81 -18.67
CA VAL A 123 -27.07 -16.87 -19.37
C VAL A 123 -26.75 -15.44 -18.91
N ARG A 124 -26.51 -14.54 -19.86
CA ARG A 124 -26.21 -13.13 -19.58
C ARG A 124 -27.47 -12.28 -19.68
N ILE A 125 -27.82 -11.62 -18.59
CA ILE A 125 -28.94 -10.66 -18.54
C ILE A 125 -28.36 -9.25 -18.63
N MET A 126 -28.85 -8.45 -19.58
CA MET A 126 -28.42 -7.07 -19.77
C MET A 126 -29.54 -6.24 -20.44
N ASN A 127 -29.45 -4.91 -20.32
CA ASN A 127 -30.35 -4.02 -21.05
C ASN A 127 -29.91 -3.86 -22.52
N LEU A 128 -30.81 -3.34 -23.37
CA LEU A 128 -30.55 -3.17 -24.81
C LEU A 128 -29.34 -2.28 -25.10
N ASN A 129 -29.13 -1.24 -24.29
CA ASN A 129 -28.00 -0.33 -24.44
C ASN A 129 -26.65 -1.05 -24.27
N LYS A 130 -26.52 -1.91 -23.24
CA LYS A 130 -25.33 -2.74 -23.01
C LYS A 130 -25.16 -3.84 -24.07
N ALA A 131 -26.22 -4.21 -24.80
CA ALA A 131 -26.17 -5.22 -25.86
C ALA A 131 -25.70 -4.67 -27.23
N LYS A 132 -25.67 -3.34 -27.42
CA LYS A 132 -25.26 -2.73 -28.69
C LYS A 132 -23.84 -3.13 -29.07
N GLY A 133 -23.68 -3.69 -30.29
CA GLY A 133 -22.39 -4.18 -30.79
C GLY A 133 -22.03 -5.60 -30.33
N LEU A 134 -22.79 -6.19 -29.42
CA LEU A 134 -22.66 -7.60 -29.03
C LEU A 134 -23.61 -8.47 -29.85
N GLU A 135 -23.27 -9.76 -29.95
CA GLU A 135 -24.08 -10.77 -30.63
C GLU A 135 -24.02 -12.09 -29.86
N ALA A 136 -25.09 -12.88 -29.96
CA ALA A 136 -25.16 -14.20 -29.33
C ALA A 136 -25.85 -15.21 -30.25
N PRO A 137 -25.51 -16.52 -30.14
CA PRO A 137 -26.20 -17.58 -30.88
C PRO A 137 -27.72 -17.52 -30.69
N VAL A 138 -28.14 -17.41 -29.43
CA VAL A 138 -29.54 -17.31 -29.01
C VAL A 138 -29.72 -16.05 -28.17
N VAL A 139 -30.79 -15.28 -28.45
CA VAL A 139 -31.17 -14.09 -27.68
C VAL A 139 -32.63 -14.20 -27.26
N PHE A 140 -32.90 -13.91 -25.99
CA PHE A 140 -34.24 -13.78 -25.45
C PHE A 140 -34.56 -12.31 -25.20
N LEU A 141 -35.64 -11.80 -25.80
CA LEU A 141 -36.21 -10.49 -25.51
C LEU A 141 -37.28 -10.66 -24.43
N ALA A 142 -36.88 -10.49 -23.17
CA ALA A 142 -37.81 -10.47 -22.05
C ALA A 142 -38.74 -9.26 -22.13
N GLY A 143 -40.01 -9.41 -21.77
CA GLY A 143 -40.96 -8.30 -21.70
C GLY A 143 -40.67 -7.42 -20.47
N PRO A 144 -40.30 -6.14 -20.63
CA PRO A 144 -40.11 -5.27 -19.48
C PRO A 144 -41.46 -4.93 -18.85
N TYR A 145 -41.54 -4.98 -17.51
CA TYR A 145 -42.71 -4.53 -16.76
C TYR A 145 -42.54 -3.06 -16.36
N GLY A 146 -43.60 -2.26 -16.47
CA GLY A 146 -43.63 -0.89 -15.95
C GLY A 146 -43.18 0.20 -16.93
N GLU A 147 -43.15 -0.04 -18.24
CA GLU A 147 -43.08 1.06 -19.21
C GLU A 147 -44.42 1.81 -19.22
N SER A 148 -44.40 3.07 -18.75
CA SER A 148 -45.47 4.03 -18.93
C SER A 148 -45.05 5.10 -19.92
N ASP A 149 -45.96 5.43 -20.83
CA ASP A 149 -45.79 6.61 -21.68
C ASP A 149 -45.96 7.84 -20.79
N HIS A 150 -44.92 8.66 -20.73
CA HIS A 150 -44.92 9.90 -19.97
C HIS A 150 -44.81 11.07 -20.94
N ASP A 151 -45.60 12.11 -20.70
CA ASP A 151 -45.38 13.38 -21.37
C ASP A 151 -43.96 13.87 -21.07
N ALA A 152 -43.34 14.50 -22.06
CA ALA A 152 -42.03 15.13 -21.85
C ALA A 152 -42.14 16.14 -20.70
N ASP A 153 -41.13 16.17 -19.85
CA ASP A 153 -40.94 17.14 -18.75
C ASP A 153 -39.84 18.16 -19.07
N GLN A 154 -39.03 17.88 -20.10
CA GLN A 154 -37.97 18.74 -20.59
C GLN A 154 -37.82 18.67 -22.11
N HIS A 155 -37.39 19.78 -22.72
CA HIS A 155 -36.96 19.85 -24.11
C HIS A 155 -35.68 20.69 -24.20
N ILE A 156 -34.69 20.18 -24.94
CA ILE A 156 -33.42 20.89 -25.15
C ILE A 156 -33.23 21.15 -26.64
N ASP A 157 -33.32 22.42 -27.03
CA ASP A 157 -33.05 22.85 -28.39
C ASP A 157 -31.56 23.18 -28.56
N ARG A 158 -30.89 22.43 -29.43
CA ARG A 158 -29.47 22.58 -29.78
C ARG A 158 -29.25 23.09 -31.22
N SER A 159 -30.30 23.56 -31.89
CA SER A 159 -30.21 24.03 -33.29
C SER A 159 -29.47 25.35 -33.48
N GLY A 160 -29.35 26.16 -32.42
CA GLY A 160 -28.63 27.43 -32.42
C GLY A 160 -27.21 27.35 -31.87
N SER A 161 -26.51 28.48 -31.86
CA SER A 161 -25.16 28.63 -31.26
C SER A 161 -25.16 28.50 -29.73
N ILE A 162 -26.31 28.69 -29.07
CA ILE A 162 -26.51 28.52 -27.64
C ILE A 162 -27.66 27.54 -27.44
N ALA A 163 -27.42 26.48 -26.66
CA ALA A 163 -28.46 25.52 -26.32
C ALA A 163 -29.50 26.15 -25.38
N LYS A 164 -30.79 25.93 -25.67
CA LYS A 164 -31.91 26.43 -24.87
C LYS A 164 -32.65 25.25 -24.23
N GLY A 165 -32.80 25.27 -22.92
CA GLY A 165 -33.57 24.28 -22.16
C GLY A 165 -34.93 24.83 -21.77
N TYR A 166 -35.96 23.99 -21.91
CA TYR A 166 -37.35 24.26 -21.57
C TYR A 166 -37.80 23.16 -20.61
N PHE A 167 -38.32 23.53 -19.44
CA PHE A 167 -38.67 22.59 -18.39
C PHE A 167 -40.08 22.86 -17.87
N THR A 168 -40.85 21.81 -17.63
CA THR A 168 -42.09 21.89 -16.85
C THR A 168 -41.77 21.89 -15.36
N ILE A 169 -42.57 22.62 -14.59
CA ILE A 169 -42.53 22.59 -13.13
C ILE A 169 -43.77 21.84 -12.67
N SER A 170 -43.55 20.74 -11.95
CA SER A 170 -44.62 19.87 -11.46
C SER A 170 -44.45 19.60 -9.97
N GLN A 171 -45.57 19.43 -9.26
CA GLN A 171 -45.61 19.04 -7.85
C GLN A 171 -46.19 17.65 -7.70
N ARG A 172 -45.50 16.79 -6.96
CA ARG A 172 -45.99 15.45 -6.65
C ARG A 172 -46.94 15.52 -5.45
N LEU A 173 -48.22 15.23 -5.69
CA LEU A 173 -49.27 15.23 -4.67
C LEU A 173 -49.40 13.86 -3.97
N SER A 174 -49.08 12.76 -4.68
CA SER A 174 -48.99 11.39 -4.14
C SER A 174 -48.03 10.54 -4.98
N GLU A 175 -47.80 9.27 -4.63
CA GLU A 175 -46.94 8.36 -5.41
C GLU A 175 -47.33 8.26 -6.90
N HIS A 176 -48.62 8.43 -7.20
CA HIS A 176 -49.18 8.22 -8.54
C HIS A 176 -49.75 9.49 -9.18
N VAL A 177 -49.79 10.61 -8.44
CA VAL A 177 -50.41 11.87 -8.92
C VAL A 177 -49.38 12.99 -8.93
N VAL A 178 -49.13 13.51 -10.13
CA VAL A 178 -48.26 14.66 -10.39
C VAL A 178 -49.13 15.77 -10.98
N GLU A 179 -49.09 16.95 -10.37
CA GLU A 179 -49.79 18.15 -10.83
C GLU A 179 -48.80 19.08 -11.53
N LEU A 180 -49.14 19.52 -12.74
CA LEU A 180 -48.34 20.48 -13.50
C LEU A 180 -48.61 21.90 -13.00
N ILE A 181 -47.61 22.56 -12.43
CA ILE A 181 -47.70 23.94 -11.90
C ILE A 181 -47.44 24.96 -13.00
N ALA A 182 -46.42 24.75 -13.82
CA ALA A 182 -46.03 25.68 -14.86
C ALA A 182 -45.42 24.96 -16.06
N GLN A 183 -45.65 25.53 -17.24
CA GLN A 183 -45.05 25.05 -18.48
C GLN A 183 -44.55 26.22 -19.33
N PRO A 184 -43.50 26.01 -20.14
CA PRO A 184 -43.01 27.01 -21.09
C PRO A 184 -44.08 27.42 -22.13
N PRO A 185 -43.94 28.61 -22.75
CA PRO A 185 -44.80 28.98 -23.87
C PRO A 185 -44.64 27.97 -25.02
N ASN A 186 -45.75 27.64 -25.69
CA ASN A 186 -45.79 26.67 -26.78
C ASN A 186 -45.32 25.25 -26.40
N TRP A 187 -45.46 24.85 -25.12
CA TRP A 187 -45.01 23.55 -24.62
C TRP A 187 -45.57 22.36 -25.41
N LYS A 188 -46.83 22.41 -25.82
CA LYS A 188 -47.47 21.32 -26.58
C LYS A 188 -46.68 20.94 -27.84
N ALA A 189 -46.24 21.93 -28.61
CA ALA A 189 -45.44 21.70 -29.82
C ALA A 189 -44.04 21.17 -29.51
N LEU A 190 -43.41 21.66 -28.42
CA LEU A 190 -42.10 21.18 -27.97
C LEU A 190 -42.17 19.74 -27.46
N SER A 191 -43.20 19.40 -26.70
CA SER A 191 -43.47 18.05 -26.20
C SER A 191 -43.76 17.07 -27.35
N GLU A 192 -44.55 17.47 -28.35
CA GLU A 192 -44.78 16.66 -29.56
C GLU A 192 -43.46 16.39 -30.33
N LYS A 193 -42.57 17.39 -30.42
CA LYS A 193 -41.25 17.22 -31.04
C LYS A 193 -40.37 16.25 -30.24
N GLU A 194 -40.38 16.33 -28.91
CA GLU A 194 -39.67 15.39 -28.04
C GLU A 194 -40.23 13.97 -28.19
N ARG A 195 -41.55 13.82 -28.27
CA ARG A 195 -42.21 12.53 -28.51
C ARG A 195 -41.76 11.88 -29.82
N LEU A 196 -41.54 12.67 -30.88
CA LEU A 196 -40.98 12.16 -32.13
C LEU A 196 -39.55 11.61 -31.93
N PHE A 197 -38.71 12.28 -31.14
CA PHE A 197 -37.36 11.78 -30.82
C PHE A 197 -37.40 10.50 -29.97
N VAL A 198 -38.27 10.46 -28.96
CA VAL A 198 -38.48 9.27 -28.13
C VAL A 198 -38.95 8.08 -28.97
N ASN A 199 -39.93 8.29 -29.86
CA ASN A 199 -40.40 7.23 -30.76
C ASN A 199 -39.31 6.75 -31.72
N ALA A 200 -38.54 7.67 -32.31
CA ALA A 200 -37.40 7.30 -33.16
C ALA A 200 -36.32 6.53 -32.38
N GLU A 201 -36.13 6.82 -31.09
CA GLU A 201 -35.23 6.05 -30.23
C GLU A 201 -35.80 4.66 -29.90
N LYS A 202 -37.10 4.55 -29.62
CA LYS A 202 -37.78 3.25 -29.46
C LYS A 202 -37.58 2.38 -30.71
N ASP A 203 -37.72 2.95 -31.91
CA ASP A 203 -37.49 2.23 -33.18
C ASP A 203 -36.03 1.73 -33.31
N ARG A 204 -35.05 2.55 -32.91
CA ARG A 204 -33.63 2.13 -32.91
C ARG A 204 -33.37 1.04 -31.89
N LEU A 205 -33.97 1.11 -30.70
CA LEU A 205 -33.84 0.07 -29.68
C LEU A 205 -34.44 -1.25 -30.14
N LEU A 206 -35.59 -1.22 -30.84
CA LEU A 206 -36.18 -2.39 -31.50
C LEU A 206 -35.23 -2.97 -32.56
N TYR A 207 -34.62 -2.13 -33.39
CA TYR A 207 -33.61 -2.58 -34.36
C TYR A 207 -32.42 -3.25 -33.66
N VAL A 208 -31.90 -2.65 -32.59
CA VAL A 208 -30.82 -3.26 -31.80
C VAL A 208 -31.26 -4.62 -31.27
N ALA A 209 -32.43 -4.70 -30.64
CA ALA A 209 -33.00 -5.93 -30.07
C ALA A 209 -33.11 -7.05 -31.11
N ALA A 210 -33.70 -6.75 -32.28
CA ALA A 210 -33.92 -7.70 -33.35
C ALA A 210 -32.63 -8.20 -34.03
N THR A 211 -31.53 -7.44 -33.93
CA THR A 211 -30.26 -7.74 -34.62
C THR A 211 -29.18 -8.34 -33.72
N ARG A 212 -29.46 -8.67 -32.46
CA ARG A 212 -28.46 -9.29 -31.56
C ARG A 212 -28.31 -10.80 -31.76
N ALA A 213 -29.34 -11.47 -32.28
CA ALA A 213 -29.37 -12.92 -32.44
C ALA A 213 -28.66 -13.36 -33.74
N LYS A 214 -27.84 -14.41 -33.66
CA LYS A 214 -27.25 -15.06 -34.84
C LYS A 214 -28.08 -16.19 -35.41
N GLN A 215 -28.67 -17.00 -34.54
CA GLN A 215 -29.36 -18.24 -34.93
C GLN A 215 -30.82 -18.23 -34.50
N LEU A 216 -31.10 -17.82 -33.25
CA LEU A 216 -32.46 -17.85 -32.70
C LEU A 216 -32.75 -16.58 -31.90
N LEU A 217 -33.86 -15.92 -32.24
CA LEU A 217 -34.44 -14.83 -31.47
C LEU A 217 -35.74 -15.33 -30.84
N VAL A 218 -35.80 -15.33 -29.51
CA VAL A 218 -37.00 -15.65 -28.75
C VAL A 218 -37.57 -14.36 -28.20
N VAL A 219 -38.85 -14.09 -28.43
CA VAL A 219 -39.52 -12.86 -27.99
C VAL A 219 -40.61 -13.24 -27.00
N SER A 220 -40.58 -12.65 -25.80
CA SER A 220 -41.65 -12.83 -24.82
C SER A 220 -42.85 -11.97 -25.18
N LEU A 221 -44.03 -12.57 -25.23
CA LEU A 221 -45.26 -11.93 -25.67
C LEU A 221 -46.35 -12.00 -24.60
N TYR A 222 -47.26 -11.03 -24.63
CA TYR A 222 -48.46 -10.99 -23.80
C TYR A 222 -49.70 -10.92 -24.72
N PRO A 223 -50.17 -12.05 -25.27
CA PRO A 223 -51.25 -12.07 -26.26
C PRO A 223 -52.55 -11.44 -25.74
N GLU A 224 -52.82 -11.59 -24.44
CA GLU A 224 -54.02 -11.04 -23.79
C GLU A 224 -53.95 -9.53 -23.56
N GLN A 225 -52.74 -8.94 -23.53
CA GLN A 225 -52.52 -7.52 -23.27
C GLN A 225 -51.45 -6.94 -24.22
N PRO A 226 -51.70 -6.95 -25.54
CA PRO A 226 -50.69 -6.59 -26.54
C PRO A 226 -50.23 -5.13 -26.40
N ALA A 227 -51.11 -4.24 -25.93
CA ALA A 227 -50.79 -2.84 -25.65
C ALA A 227 -49.72 -2.65 -24.54
N LYS A 228 -49.51 -3.65 -23.68
CA LYS A 228 -48.46 -3.65 -22.65
C LYS A 228 -47.16 -4.33 -23.09
N CYS A 229 -47.16 -4.94 -24.28
CA CYS A 229 -45.99 -5.62 -24.80
C CYS A 229 -45.10 -4.63 -25.57
N SER A 230 -43.91 -4.34 -25.04
CA SER A 230 -42.91 -3.49 -25.69
C SER A 230 -42.42 -4.03 -27.05
N TRP A 231 -42.67 -5.32 -27.31
CA TRP A 231 -42.29 -6.01 -28.56
C TRP A 231 -43.45 -6.15 -29.54
N SER A 232 -44.60 -5.51 -29.29
CA SER A 232 -45.79 -5.61 -30.13
C SER A 232 -45.54 -5.23 -31.60
N SER A 233 -44.60 -4.33 -31.87
CA SER A 233 -44.17 -3.97 -33.23
C SER A 233 -43.51 -5.13 -34.00
N LEU A 234 -42.92 -6.10 -33.29
CA LEU A 234 -42.36 -7.33 -33.88
C LEU A 234 -43.43 -8.38 -34.19
N MET A 235 -44.71 -8.11 -33.89
CA MET A 235 -45.83 -9.05 -34.07
C MET A 235 -46.42 -9.12 -35.46
N TYR A 236 -45.86 -8.40 -36.43
CA TYR A 236 -46.31 -8.49 -37.80
C TYR A 236 -46.10 -9.92 -38.34
N ASN A 237 -47.19 -10.66 -38.59
CA ASN A 237 -47.22 -12.06 -39.03
C ASN A 237 -46.68 -13.10 -38.02
N ALA A 238 -46.85 -12.83 -36.71
CA ALA A 238 -46.46 -13.77 -35.65
C ALA A 238 -47.21 -15.13 -35.69
N GLU A 239 -48.33 -15.22 -36.40
CA GLU A 239 -49.14 -16.44 -36.56
C GLU A 239 -48.38 -17.62 -37.16
N HIS A 240 -47.29 -17.36 -37.87
CA HIS A 240 -46.43 -18.38 -38.48
C HIS A 240 -45.17 -18.70 -37.67
N VAL A 241 -44.99 -18.06 -36.51
CA VAL A 241 -43.82 -18.26 -35.64
C VAL A 241 -44.14 -19.36 -34.63
N ALA A 242 -43.29 -20.38 -34.57
CA ALA A 242 -43.45 -21.47 -33.62
C ALA A 242 -43.28 -20.97 -32.17
N GLU A 243 -44.20 -21.38 -31.30
CA GLU A 243 -44.06 -21.17 -29.86
C GLU A 243 -42.91 -22.02 -29.31
N LEU A 244 -42.10 -21.44 -28.42
CA LEU A 244 -41.01 -22.17 -27.80
C LEU A 244 -41.57 -23.17 -26.78
N ILE A 245 -41.35 -24.46 -27.04
CA ILE A 245 -41.72 -25.51 -26.11
C ILE A 245 -40.74 -25.47 -24.93
N VAL A 246 -41.25 -25.11 -23.76
CA VAL A 246 -40.47 -25.12 -22.51
C VAL A 246 -40.69 -26.45 -21.82
N HIS A 247 -39.62 -27.21 -21.62
CA HIS A 247 -39.64 -28.39 -20.77
C HIS A 247 -39.36 -27.97 -19.33
N GLU A 248 -40.20 -28.37 -18.38
CA GLU A 248 -39.89 -28.25 -16.96
C GLU A 248 -38.69 -29.15 -16.65
N GLY A 249 -37.54 -28.53 -16.40
CA GLY A 249 -36.35 -29.20 -15.89
C GLY A 249 -36.25 -29.02 -14.38
N GLU A 250 -35.83 -30.06 -13.67
CA GLU A 250 -35.42 -29.90 -12.28
C GLU A 250 -34.16 -29.02 -12.24
N PRO A 251 -34.11 -27.98 -11.38
CA PRO A 251 -32.92 -27.17 -11.26
C PRO A 251 -31.75 -28.06 -10.80
N GLU A 252 -30.63 -27.97 -11.50
CA GLU A 252 -29.41 -28.69 -11.13
C GLU A 252 -29.04 -28.29 -9.70
N GLY A 253 -29.09 -29.26 -8.78
CA GLY A 253 -28.77 -29.03 -7.38
C GLY A 253 -27.33 -28.54 -7.24
N ARG A 254 -27.08 -27.62 -6.31
CA ARG A 254 -25.69 -27.21 -6.00
C ARG A 254 -24.89 -28.46 -5.63
N GLU A 255 -23.72 -28.65 -6.24
CA GLU A 255 -22.77 -29.67 -5.81
C GLU A 255 -22.46 -29.48 -4.32
N VAL A 256 -22.88 -30.45 -3.50
CA VAL A 256 -22.56 -30.46 -2.08
C VAL A 256 -21.14 -30.99 -1.95
N TYR A 257 -20.20 -30.11 -1.68
CA TYR A 257 -18.82 -30.50 -1.42
C TYR A 257 -18.75 -31.26 -0.08
N ALA A 258 -18.51 -32.58 -0.14
CA ALA A 258 -18.49 -33.46 1.03
C ALA A 258 -17.20 -33.36 1.87
N TYR A 259 -16.22 -32.56 1.43
CA TYR A 259 -14.94 -32.45 2.11
C TYR A 259 -15.07 -31.59 3.37
N GLN A 260 -14.90 -32.21 4.54
CA GLN A 260 -14.71 -31.53 5.80
C GLN A 260 -13.22 -31.54 6.16
N PRO A 261 -12.49 -30.42 5.99
CA PRO A 261 -11.10 -30.36 6.42
C PRO A 261 -11.01 -30.47 7.94
N MET A 262 -9.93 -31.09 8.42
CA MET A 262 -9.53 -30.97 9.83
C MET A 262 -9.09 -29.52 10.09
N LEU A 263 -10.03 -28.68 10.54
CA LEU A 263 -9.85 -27.24 10.70
C LEU A 263 -8.72 -26.91 11.68
N GLU A 264 -8.68 -27.58 12.84
CA GLU A 264 -7.66 -27.36 13.86
C GLU A 264 -6.25 -27.64 13.31
N GLU A 265 -6.05 -28.78 12.65
CA GLU A 265 -4.76 -29.13 12.04
C GLU A 265 -4.34 -28.12 10.97
N SER A 266 -5.30 -27.71 10.13
CA SER A 266 -5.05 -26.72 9.07
C SER A 266 -4.66 -25.35 9.64
N MET A 267 -5.35 -24.90 10.70
CA MET A 267 -5.04 -23.66 11.40
C MET A 267 -3.69 -23.72 12.11
N SER A 268 -3.37 -24.82 12.78
CA SER A 268 -2.06 -25.01 13.42
C SER A 268 -0.94 -25.02 12.39
N LYS A 269 -1.13 -25.68 11.24
CA LYS A 269 -0.15 -25.69 10.14
C LYS A 269 0.10 -24.30 9.58
N LEU A 270 -0.96 -23.54 9.29
CA LEU A 270 -0.86 -22.16 8.80
C LEU A 270 -0.17 -21.25 9.83
N SER A 271 -0.54 -21.37 11.10
CA SER A 271 0.07 -20.60 12.20
C SER A 271 1.58 -20.87 12.29
N ASN A 272 2.00 -22.13 12.23
CA ASN A 272 3.41 -22.51 12.23
C ASN A 272 4.14 -21.97 10.99
N GLN A 273 3.54 -22.06 9.81
CA GLN A 273 4.12 -21.48 8.59
C GLN A 273 4.30 -19.97 8.69
N LEU A 274 3.31 -19.25 9.23
CA LEU A 274 3.40 -17.82 9.47
C LEU A 274 4.45 -17.47 10.52
N LEU A 275 4.60 -18.28 11.57
CA LEU A 275 5.61 -18.08 12.61
C LEU A 275 7.02 -18.25 12.01
N GLU A 276 7.24 -19.27 11.19
CA GLU A 276 8.51 -19.47 10.49
C GLU A 276 8.77 -18.33 9.49
N ALA A 277 7.77 -17.90 8.73
CA ALA A 277 7.91 -16.79 7.77
C ALA A 277 8.19 -15.43 8.43
N LYS A 278 7.80 -15.25 9.71
CA LYS A 278 8.11 -14.04 10.49
C LYS A 278 9.55 -14.00 10.99
N LYS A 279 10.27 -15.13 11.00
CA LYS A 279 11.68 -15.14 11.42
C LYS A 279 12.51 -14.39 10.38
N PRO A 280 13.29 -13.37 10.77
CA PRO A 280 14.19 -12.68 9.85
C PRO A 280 15.15 -13.68 9.22
N SER A 281 15.24 -13.67 7.89
CA SER A 281 16.21 -14.49 7.13
C SER A 281 17.60 -13.87 7.08
N TYR A 282 17.73 -12.64 7.56
CA TYR A 282 18.99 -11.95 7.65
C TYR A 282 19.01 -10.96 8.81
N ARG A 283 20.22 -10.65 9.30
CA ARG A 283 20.48 -9.54 10.21
C ARG A 283 21.45 -8.56 9.55
N GLN A 284 21.17 -7.27 9.70
CA GLN A 284 22.10 -6.21 9.33
C GLN A 284 22.93 -5.83 10.55
N VAL A 285 24.25 -5.76 10.38
CA VAL A 285 25.22 -5.31 11.39
C VAL A 285 26.19 -4.32 10.78
N THR A 286 26.68 -3.39 11.59
CA THR A 286 27.76 -2.49 11.13
C THR A 286 29.13 -3.10 11.42
N VAL A 287 30.16 -2.72 10.65
CA VAL A 287 31.54 -3.14 10.96
C VAL A 287 31.93 -2.72 12.38
N THR A 288 31.54 -1.52 12.79
CA THR A 288 31.74 -1.01 14.15
C THR A 288 31.10 -1.90 15.23
N GLU A 289 29.88 -2.40 15.01
CA GLU A 289 29.20 -3.32 15.92
C GLU A 289 29.90 -4.68 15.95
N LEU A 290 30.24 -5.21 14.77
CA LEU A 290 30.89 -6.52 14.62
C LEU A 290 32.23 -6.58 15.36
N THR A 291 33.03 -5.52 15.28
CA THR A 291 34.40 -5.51 15.84
C THR A 291 34.47 -5.09 17.30
N LYS A 292 33.44 -4.39 17.82
CA LYS A 292 33.41 -3.89 19.21
C LYS A 292 32.58 -4.75 20.15
N THR A 293 31.89 -5.76 19.64
CA THR A 293 31.10 -6.68 20.48
C THR A 293 32.04 -7.46 21.42
N GLY A 294 31.92 -7.20 22.73
CA GLY A 294 32.75 -7.83 23.77
C GLY A 294 34.10 -7.16 24.02
N ALA A 295 34.41 -6.05 23.34
CA ALA A 295 35.64 -5.29 23.59
C ALA A 295 35.56 -4.50 24.91
N VAL A 296 36.66 -4.44 25.64
CA VAL A 296 36.80 -3.55 26.81
C VAL A 296 36.82 -2.12 26.29
N ILE A 297 35.85 -1.30 26.72
CA ILE A 297 35.75 0.10 26.30
C ILE A 297 36.80 0.91 27.08
N PRO A 298 37.71 1.61 26.39
CA PRO A 298 38.64 2.53 27.02
C PRO A 298 37.93 3.63 27.82
N GLY A 299 38.51 4.10 28.92
CA GLY A 299 38.02 5.21 29.73
C GLY A 299 37.90 6.51 28.93
N TRP A 300 36.71 6.82 28.41
CA TRP A 300 36.43 8.06 27.70
C TRP A 300 36.43 9.27 28.62
N SER A 301 36.94 10.40 28.12
CA SER A 301 36.82 11.67 28.83
C SER A 301 35.34 12.06 29.01
N VAL A 302 34.97 12.50 30.22
CA VAL A 302 33.66 13.11 30.50
C VAL A 302 33.46 14.40 29.69
N LYS A 303 34.55 14.99 29.17
CA LYS A 303 34.57 16.13 28.22
C LYS A 303 34.64 15.70 26.74
N GLY A 304 34.12 14.53 26.38
CA GLY A 304 34.09 14.07 24.99
C GLY A 304 33.41 15.06 24.02
N ARG A 305 33.95 15.17 22.80
CA ARG A 305 33.49 16.11 21.76
C ARG A 305 32.14 15.70 21.12
N GLY A 306 31.74 14.45 21.28
CA GLY A 306 30.48 13.88 20.80
C GLY A 306 30.48 13.53 19.31
N GLN A 307 29.47 12.78 18.86
CA GLN A 307 29.37 12.27 17.49
C GLN A 307 29.27 13.37 16.44
N ALA A 308 28.56 14.47 16.74
CA ALA A 308 28.43 15.63 15.85
C ALA A 308 29.80 16.23 15.48
N PHE A 309 30.77 16.20 16.40
CA PHE A 309 32.13 16.68 16.13
C PHE A 309 32.83 15.80 15.09
N GLY A 310 32.79 14.47 15.28
CA GLY A 310 33.35 13.51 14.34
C GLY A 310 32.75 13.69 12.95
N ASN A 311 31.42 13.73 12.83
CA ASN A 311 30.73 13.93 11.55
C ASN A 311 31.20 15.21 10.82
N VAL A 312 31.32 16.33 11.54
CA VAL A 312 31.78 17.60 10.95
C VAL A 312 33.22 17.50 10.43
N VAL A 313 34.12 16.90 11.20
CA VAL A 313 35.53 16.71 10.82
C VAL A 313 35.64 15.81 9.58
N HIS A 314 34.98 14.65 9.59
CA HIS A 314 35.01 13.69 8.48
C HIS A 314 34.45 14.29 7.19
N ARG A 315 33.27 14.92 7.25
CA ARG A 315 32.64 15.56 6.08
C ARG A 315 33.49 16.71 5.52
N CYS A 316 34.21 17.44 6.38
CA CYS A 316 35.11 18.50 5.92
C CYS A 316 36.34 17.92 5.21
N ILE A 317 36.98 16.90 5.80
CA ILE A 317 38.11 16.20 5.18
C ILE A 317 37.70 15.60 3.83
N GLU A 318 36.53 14.97 3.75
CA GLU A 318 35.98 14.43 2.51
C GLU A 318 35.78 15.52 1.45
N ALA A 319 35.21 16.67 1.84
CA ALA A 319 34.95 17.77 0.92
C ALA A 319 36.24 18.42 0.38
N ILE A 320 37.25 18.60 1.24
CA ILE A 320 38.57 19.13 0.85
C ILE A 320 39.32 18.10 0.00
N GLY A 321 39.33 16.83 0.43
CA GLY A 321 39.99 15.73 -0.27
C GLY A 321 39.47 15.48 -1.68
N ASN A 322 38.16 15.67 -1.89
CA ASN A 322 37.52 15.59 -3.21
C ASN A 322 37.59 16.89 -4.03
N GLY A 323 38.22 17.95 -3.51
CA GLY A 323 38.33 19.25 -4.18
C GLY A 323 37.00 20.02 -4.30
N ARG A 324 35.97 19.64 -3.53
CA ARG A 324 34.68 20.37 -3.47
C ARG A 324 34.83 21.68 -2.69
N VAL A 325 35.78 21.72 -1.76
CA VAL A 325 36.10 22.86 -0.90
C VAL A 325 37.60 23.08 -0.97
N GLN A 326 38.05 24.32 -1.21
CA GLN A 326 39.46 24.66 -1.15
C GLN A 326 39.92 24.64 0.31
N SER A 327 41.18 24.27 0.58
CA SER A 327 41.69 24.23 1.96
C SER A 327 41.57 25.58 2.69
N SER A 328 41.66 26.71 1.97
CA SER A 328 41.44 28.06 2.52
C SER A 328 40.01 28.32 3.00
N ASP A 329 39.03 27.62 2.43
CA ASP A 329 37.61 27.80 2.73
C ASP A 329 37.10 26.78 3.77
N GLY A 330 37.98 25.89 4.26
CA GLY A 330 37.65 24.82 5.19
C GLY A 330 36.99 25.33 6.48
N GLU A 331 37.47 26.44 7.05
CA GLU A 331 36.88 27.05 8.24
C GLU A 331 35.42 27.49 8.01
N THR A 332 35.15 28.14 6.87
CA THR A 332 33.80 28.58 6.49
C THR A 332 32.87 27.38 6.31
N TYR A 333 33.37 26.31 5.70
CA TYR A 333 32.61 25.08 5.51
C TYR A 333 32.28 24.37 6.83
N ILE A 334 33.25 24.30 7.75
CA ILE A 334 33.05 23.73 9.10
C ILE A 334 31.99 24.50 9.87
N LYS A 335 31.99 25.84 9.81
CA LYS A 335 30.94 26.67 10.45
C LYS A 335 29.55 26.34 9.89
N HIS A 336 29.43 26.09 8.60
CA HIS A 336 28.17 25.67 7.98
C HIS A 336 27.73 24.28 8.45
N LEU A 337 28.64 23.29 8.41
CA LEU A 337 28.36 21.92 8.86
C LEU A 337 28.00 21.86 10.35
N ALA A 338 28.69 22.63 11.20
CA ALA A 338 28.41 22.72 12.62
C ALA A 338 26.96 23.13 12.91
N LYS A 339 26.39 24.04 12.11
CA LYS A 339 24.98 24.44 12.23
C LYS A 339 24.02 23.32 11.80
N GLN A 340 24.37 22.54 10.78
CA GLN A 340 23.56 21.42 10.30
C GLN A 340 23.54 20.26 11.30
N GLU A 341 24.70 19.90 11.85
CA GLU A 341 24.87 18.76 12.76
C GLU A 341 24.55 19.11 14.23
N GLY A 342 24.23 20.38 14.53
CA GLY A 342 23.95 20.84 15.90
C GLY A 342 25.17 20.84 16.82
N LEU A 343 26.37 21.08 16.28
CA LEU A 343 27.61 21.12 17.04
C LEU A 343 27.63 22.32 18.00
N LYS A 344 28.08 22.09 19.24
CA LYS A 344 28.22 23.16 20.26
C LYS A 344 29.17 24.25 19.75
N PRO A 345 28.82 25.55 19.87
CA PRO A 345 29.65 26.65 19.35
C PRO A 345 31.11 26.63 19.84
N GLY A 346 31.36 26.22 21.08
CA GLY A 346 32.72 26.11 21.63
C GLY A 346 33.61 25.05 20.97
N LEU A 347 33.02 24.06 20.28
CA LEU A 347 33.75 22.98 19.61
C LEU A 347 34.06 23.27 18.14
N VAL A 348 33.51 24.35 17.56
CA VAL A 348 33.71 24.69 16.15
C VAL A 348 35.17 25.00 15.87
N THR A 349 35.80 25.82 16.72
CA THR A 349 37.23 26.15 16.61
C THR A 349 38.10 24.91 16.74
N GLU A 350 37.76 23.99 17.64
CA GLU A 350 38.47 22.72 17.77
C GLU A 350 38.34 21.83 16.53
N ALA A 351 37.18 21.85 15.85
CA ALA A 351 36.97 21.09 14.62
C ALA A 351 37.84 21.63 13.48
N VAL A 352 37.99 22.96 13.38
CA VAL A 352 38.89 23.62 12.42
C VAL A 352 40.33 23.18 12.65
N VAL A 353 40.82 23.30 13.88
CA VAL A 353 42.18 22.86 14.24
C VAL A 353 42.39 21.38 13.95
N THR A 354 41.38 20.55 14.23
CA THR A 354 41.46 19.10 13.97
C THR A 354 41.59 18.79 12.48
N VAL A 355 40.83 19.47 11.62
CA VAL A 355 40.95 19.31 10.17
C VAL A 355 42.32 19.79 9.69
N GLU A 356 42.80 20.95 10.14
CA GLU A 356 44.13 21.46 9.79
C GLU A 356 45.25 20.50 10.18
N LEU A 357 45.15 19.86 11.35
CA LEU A 357 46.10 18.83 11.79
C LEU A 357 46.10 17.61 10.87
N VAL A 358 44.93 17.17 10.39
CA VAL A 358 44.85 16.08 9.41
C VAL A 358 45.48 16.49 8.08
N LEU A 359 45.20 17.70 7.58
CA LEU A 359 45.77 18.20 6.32
C LEU A 359 47.29 18.44 6.41
N GLY A 360 47.80 18.73 7.60
CA GLY A 360 49.23 18.90 7.89
C GLY A 360 49.97 17.62 8.24
N SER A 361 49.28 16.48 8.37
CA SER A 361 49.89 15.19 8.71
C SER A 361 50.75 14.63 7.58
N GLU A 362 51.69 13.74 7.90
CA GLU A 362 52.55 13.07 6.89
C GLU A 362 51.74 12.23 5.87
N LEU A 363 50.54 11.78 6.26
CA LEU A 363 49.62 11.04 5.40
C LEU A 363 49.10 11.89 4.24
N TRP A 364 48.84 13.17 4.49
CA TRP A 364 48.15 14.02 3.50
C TRP A 364 49.02 14.28 2.26
N PRO A 365 50.29 14.76 2.38
CA PRO A 365 51.20 14.88 1.24
C PRO A 365 51.49 13.55 0.53
N THR A 366 51.56 12.45 1.28
CA THR A 366 51.76 11.11 0.71
C THR A 366 50.58 10.73 -0.17
N SER A 367 49.35 10.94 0.34
CA SER A 367 48.14 10.66 -0.43
C SER A 367 48.02 11.50 -1.70
N ILE A 368 48.50 12.74 -1.72
CA ILE A 368 48.47 13.61 -2.92
C ILE A 368 49.25 12.99 -4.09
N LYS A 369 50.28 12.19 -3.81
CA LYS A 369 51.09 11.49 -4.82
C LYS A 369 50.46 10.16 -5.29
N ALA A 370 49.42 9.68 -4.60
CA ALA A 370 48.76 8.41 -4.91
C ALA A 370 48.03 8.46 -6.25
N LYS A 371 47.87 7.29 -6.90
CA LYS A 371 47.17 7.16 -8.19
C LYS A 371 45.69 7.55 -8.08
N ARG A 372 45.06 7.12 -6.99
CA ARG A 372 43.66 7.37 -6.66
C ARG A 372 43.50 7.62 -5.17
N ARG A 373 42.50 8.41 -4.82
CA ARG A 373 42.09 8.71 -3.44
C ARG A 373 40.57 8.63 -3.36
N LEU A 374 40.05 7.93 -2.37
CA LEU A 374 38.62 7.81 -2.11
C LEU A 374 38.35 8.12 -0.64
N PHE A 375 37.25 8.83 -0.38
CA PHE A 375 36.84 9.27 0.95
C PHE A 375 35.41 8.77 1.22
N GLU A 376 35.10 8.42 2.47
CA GLU A 376 33.76 7.99 2.91
C GLU A 376 33.15 6.87 2.04
N VAL A 377 33.95 5.84 1.76
CA VAL A 377 33.54 4.74 0.88
C VAL A 377 32.65 3.76 1.63
N SER A 378 31.37 3.76 1.26
CA SER A 378 30.39 2.78 1.76
C SER A 378 30.66 1.40 1.20
N MET A 379 30.73 0.41 2.08
CA MET A 379 30.88 -1.00 1.74
C MET A 379 29.70 -1.82 2.27
N PHE A 380 29.33 -2.83 1.49
CA PHE A 380 28.31 -3.79 1.84
C PHE A 380 28.82 -5.18 1.47
N SER A 381 28.79 -6.11 2.42
CA SER A 381 29.09 -7.51 2.16
C SER A 381 28.10 -8.43 2.82
N THR A 382 28.00 -9.64 2.27
CA THR A 382 27.14 -10.69 2.81
C THR A 382 28.00 -11.84 3.31
N LYS A 383 27.85 -12.19 4.59
CA LYS A 383 28.48 -13.36 5.19
C LYS A 383 27.42 -14.40 5.49
N LYS A 384 27.71 -15.67 5.22
CA LYS A 384 26.86 -16.78 5.67
C LYS A 384 27.29 -17.16 7.07
N VAL A 385 26.42 -16.97 8.06
CA VAL A 385 26.66 -17.42 9.44
C VAL A 385 26.24 -18.88 9.60
N ASN A 386 25.15 -19.27 8.94
CA ASN A 386 24.70 -20.66 8.84
C ASN A 386 23.89 -20.87 7.53
N LYS A 387 23.27 -22.05 7.32
CA LYS A 387 22.46 -22.35 6.12
C LYS A 387 21.18 -21.51 5.99
N ALA A 388 20.71 -20.86 7.06
CA ALA A 388 19.39 -20.21 7.13
C ALA A 388 19.44 -18.69 7.31
N GLU A 389 20.55 -18.14 7.82
CA GLU A 389 20.69 -16.74 8.19
C GLU A 389 21.89 -16.08 7.50
N GLY A 390 21.59 -15.07 6.69
CA GLY A 390 22.59 -14.18 6.10
C GLY A 390 22.93 -13.03 7.04
N LEU A 391 24.21 -12.69 7.14
CA LEU A 391 24.67 -11.49 7.82
C LEU A 391 25.03 -10.43 6.78
N TYR A 392 24.33 -9.31 6.79
CA TYR A 392 24.65 -8.16 5.97
C TYR A 392 25.53 -7.21 6.77
N VAL A 393 26.80 -7.11 6.39
CA VAL A 393 27.77 -6.22 7.01
C VAL A 393 27.79 -4.91 6.24
N LYS A 394 27.59 -3.79 6.95
CA LYS A 394 27.69 -2.42 6.41
C LYS A 394 28.84 -1.68 7.07
N GLY A 395 29.69 -1.07 6.27
CA GLY A 395 30.82 -0.26 6.74
C GLY A 395 30.98 1.02 5.93
N VAL A 396 31.70 1.98 6.49
CA VAL A 396 32.17 3.17 5.75
C VAL A 396 33.64 3.33 6.07
N ILE A 397 34.49 3.27 5.05
CA ILE A 397 35.91 3.56 5.18
C ILE A 397 36.10 5.08 5.07
N ASP A 398 36.69 5.69 6.09
CA ASP A 398 36.90 7.14 6.13
C ASP A 398 37.79 7.61 4.97
N PHE A 399 38.93 6.95 4.76
CA PHE A 399 39.89 7.31 3.72
C PHE A 399 40.69 6.12 3.20
N LEU A 400 40.89 6.07 1.88
CA LEU A 400 41.77 5.13 1.22
C LEU A 400 42.45 5.75 0.00
N PHE A 401 43.70 5.36 -0.25
CA PHE A 401 44.45 5.81 -1.43
C PHE A 401 45.32 4.69 -2.00
N GLU A 402 45.60 4.76 -3.31
CA GLU A 402 46.26 3.70 -4.07
C GLU A 402 47.73 4.06 -4.37
N GLU A 403 48.63 3.23 -3.84
CA GLU A 403 50.06 3.26 -4.16
C GLU A 403 50.42 2.14 -5.16
N ASP A 404 51.69 2.07 -5.58
CA ASP A 404 52.16 1.05 -6.53
C ASP A 404 52.04 -0.39 -5.99
N GLU A 405 52.16 -0.58 -4.68
CA GLU A 405 52.16 -1.90 -4.03
C GLU A 405 50.80 -2.29 -3.45
N GLY A 406 49.78 -1.42 -3.52
CA GLY A 406 48.42 -1.70 -3.03
C GLY A 406 47.71 -0.50 -2.44
N TRP A 407 46.53 -0.74 -1.86
CA TRP A 407 45.74 0.29 -1.18
C TRP A 407 46.21 0.53 0.25
N VAL A 408 46.20 1.79 0.68
CA VAL A 408 46.37 2.19 2.07
C VAL A 408 45.01 2.61 2.63
N ILE A 409 44.60 2.01 3.74
CA ILE A 409 43.35 2.33 4.43
C ILE A 409 43.65 3.12 5.71
N VAL A 410 42.97 4.25 5.89
CA VAL A 410 43.14 5.12 7.06
C VAL A 410 41.80 5.34 7.73
N GLY A 411 41.72 4.99 9.02
CA GLY A 411 40.61 5.37 9.88
C GLY A 411 40.96 6.60 10.70
N TYR A 412 40.16 7.67 10.61
CA TYR A 412 40.32 8.86 11.44
C TYR A 412 39.63 8.66 12.79
N LYS A 413 40.31 9.02 13.89
CA LYS A 413 39.76 8.92 15.25
C LYS A 413 39.86 10.27 15.96
N THR A 414 38.69 10.86 16.21
CA THR A 414 38.52 12.19 16.81
C THR A 414 38.24 12.18 18.31
N ASP A 415 38.23 10.99 18.92
CA ASP A 415 37.92 10.78 20.34
C ASP A 415 39.00 11.37 21.27
N MET A 416 38.61 11.70 22.50
CA MET A 416 39.46 12.28 23.55
C MET A 416 39.51 11.38 24.79
N PHE A 417 40.70 11.21 25.35
CA PHE A 417 40.95 10.25 26.42
C PHE A 417 41.76 10.84 27.59
N GLU A 418 41.45 10.41 28.82
CA GLU A 418 41.91 11.05 30.06
C GLU A 418 43.14 10.38 30.74
N SER A 419 43.36 9.06 30.62
CA SER A 419 44.45 8.40 31.37
C SER A 419 44.84 6.95 30.99
N GLU A 420 44.53 6.47 29.78
CA GLU A 420 44.92 5.11 29.34
C GLU A 420 46.11 5.11 28.36
N SER A 421 46.77 3.94 28.22
CA SER A 421 47.94 3.80 27.36
C SER A 421 47.53 3.90 25.88
N GLU A 422 48.34 4.57 25.05
CA GLU A 422 48.14 4.66 23.59
C GLU A 422 47.83 3.28 22.96
N GLU A 423 48.41 2.22 23.53
CA GLU A 423 48.22 0.82 23.12
C GLU A 423 46.79 0.32 23.28
N ASP A 424 46.05 0.74 24.32
CA ASP A 424 44.68 0.30 24.56
C ASP A 424 43.73 0.83 23.47
N PHE A 425 43.96 2.06 23.01
CA PHE A 425 43.21 2.68 21.91
C PHE A 425 43.52 2.05 20.57
N ILE A 426 44.79 1.77 20.31
CA ILE A 426 45.21 1.05 19.12
C ILE A 426 44.50 -0.31 19.11
N ARG A 427 44.52 -1.08 20.21
CA ARG A 427 43.83 -2.37 20.30
C ARG A 427 42.32 -2.27 20.11
N PHE A 428 41.69 -1.23 20.64
CA PHE A 428 40.23 -1.05 20.52
C PHE A 428 39.78 -0.75 19.07
N TYR A 429 40.56 0.03 18.31
CA TYR A 429 40.19 0.43 16.95
C TYR A 429 40.82 -0.42 15.84
N SER A 430 41.92 -1.13 16.10
CA SER A 430 42.61 -1.97 15.10
C SER A 430 41.68 -2.97 14.39
N PRO A 431 40.80 -3.71 15.10
CA PRO A 431 39.90 -4.67 14.44
C PRO A 431 38.99 -4.02 13.39
N GLN A 432 38.64 -2.75 13.53
CA GLN A 432 37.78 -2.03 12.57
C GLN A 432 38.47 -1.85 11.22
N VAL A 433 39.72 -1.35 11.21
CA VAL A 433 40.48 -1.11 9.98
C VAL A 433 40.97 -2.40 9.34
N LEU A 434 41.27 -3.42 10.14
CA LEU A 434 41.56 -4.78 9.65
C LEU A 434 40.34 -5.40 8.97
N GLN A 435 39.15 -5.25 9.57
CA GLN A 435 37.92 -5.69 8.94
C GLN A 435 37.69 -4.95 7.62
N TYR A 436 37.90 -3.64 7.57
CA TYR A 436 37.80 -2.89 6.30
C TYR A 436 38.79 -3.37 5.24
N ALA A 437 40.02 -3.71 5.62
CA ALA A 437 41.00 -4.27 4.70
C ALA A 437 40.57 -5.63 4.13
N SER A 438 40.08 -6.52 5.00
CA SER A 438 39.53 -7.82 4.62
C SER A 438 38.33 -7.68 3.68
N GLU A 439 37.37 -6.81 4.01
CA GLU A 439 36.19 -6.56 3.18
C GLU A 439 36.56 -5.91 1.83
N TRP A 440 37.52 -4.97 1.81
CA TRP A 440 37.98 -4.33 0.58
C TRP A 440 38.56 -5.35 -0.40
N ASN A 441 39.44 -6.23 0.10
CA ASN A 441 40.01 -7.30 -0.70
C ASN A 441 38.93 -8.28 -1.15
N GLN A 442 38.04 -8.71 -0.26
CA GLN A 442 36.98 -9.66 -0.60
C GLN A 442 35.96 -9.11 -1.63
N ILE A 443 35.59 -7.84 -1.53
CA ILE A 443 34.57 -7.22 -2.40
C ILE A 443 35.17 -6.87 -3.77
N PHE A 444 36.37 -6.28 -3.78
CA PHE A 444 36.93 -5.67 -4.99
C PHE A 444 38.15 -6.40 -5.57
N GLY A 445 38.74 -7.36 -4.84
CA GLY A 445 39.92 -8.12 -5.27
C GLY A 445 41.21 -7.30 -5.30
N TYR A 446 41.25 -6.12 -4.68
CA TYR A 446 42.45 -5.30 -4.62
C TYR A 446 43.24 -5.54 -3.32
N PRO A 447 44.57 -5.72 -3.40
CA PRO A 447 45.40 -5.91 -2.22
C PRO A 447 45.46 -4.62 -1.39
N VAL A 448 45.43 -4.78 -0.07
CA VAL A 448 45.67 -3.71 0.89
C VAL A 448 47.10 -3.87 1.37
N LYS A 449 47.93 -2.84 1.13
CA LYS A 449 49.34 -2.80 1.53
C LYS A 449 49.45 -2.45 3.02
N GLU A 450 48.65 -1.48 3.47
CA GLU A 450 48.73 -0.92 4.81
C GLU A 450 47.33 -0.52 5.29
N ALA A 451 47.02 -0.81 6.55
CA ALA A 451 45.85 -0.27 7.23
C ALA A 451 46.32 0.43 8.50
N GLY A 452 45.79 1.61 8.80
CA GLY A 452 46.23 2.38 9.96
C GLY A 452 45.18 3.30 10.52
N LEU A 453 45.49 3.85 11.69
CA LEU A 453 44.63 4.75 12.44
C LEU A 453 45.35 6.09 12.61
N PHE A 454 44.67 7.18 12.27
CA PHE A 454 45.14 8.52 12.58
C PHE A 454 44.38 9.06 13.78
N PHE A 455 45.07 9.19 14.92
CA PHE A 455 44.49 9.73 16.14
C PHE A 455 44.72 11.23 16.22
N THR A 456 43.65 12.02 16.21
CA THR A 456 43.77 13.49 16.22
C THR A 456 44.27 14.04 17.54
N GLN A 457 44.04 13.32 18.66
CA GLN A 457 44.56 13.71 19.98
C GLN A 457 46.09 13.56 20.06
N PHE A 458 46.64 12.48 19.49
CA PHE A 458 48.08 12.20 19.49
C PHE A 458 48.81 12.81 18.28
N GLN A 459 48.06 13.32 17.30
CA GLN A 459 48.57 13.83 16.02
C GLN A 459 49.48 12.83 15.31
N LYS A 460 49.14 11.54 15.43
CA LYS A 460 49.99 10.43 15.04
C LYS A 460 49.23 9.44 14.18
N TYR A 461 49.87 9.03 13.10
CA TYR A 461 49.46 7.86 12.33
C TYR A 461 50.10 6.61 12.93
N VAL A 462 49.27 5.58 13.16
CA VAL A 462 49.72 4.29 13.66
C VAL A 462 49.37 3.23 12.61
N PRO A 463 50.37 2.66 11.90
CA PRO A 463 50.14 1.54 11.02
C PRO A 463 49.80 0.29 11.85
N ILE A 464 48.78 -0.44 11.42
CA ILE A 464 48.34 -1.70 12.01
C ILE A 464 48.83 -2.84 11.13
N ARG A 465 49.46 -3.82 11.75
CA ARG A 465 49.98 -4.99 11.04
C ARG A 465 48.82 -5.76 10.42
N LEU A 466 48.81 -5.87 9.09
CA LEU A 466 47.91 -6.74 8.36
C LEU A 466 48.32 -8.20 8.64
N GLU A 467 47.36 -9.06 8.93
CA GLU A 467 47.60 -10.50 8.94
C GLU A 467 47.80 -10.97 7.49
N GLU A 468 48.90 -11.67 7.22
CA GLU A 468 49.11 -12.32 5.93
C GLU A 468 47.97 -13.33 5.72
N SER A 469 47.24 -13.18 4.62
CA SER A 469 46.13 -14.07 4.30
C SER A 469 46.70 -15.44 3.92
N GLU A 470 46.39 -16.49 4.70
CA GLU A 470 46.61 -17.89 4.31
C GLU A 470 45.83 -18.30 3.06
#